data_AF-B4KK46-F1
#
_entry.id   AF-B4KK46-F1
#
_cell.length_a   1.000
_cell.length_b   1.000
_cell.length_c   1.000
_cell.angle_alpha   90.00
_cell.angle_beta   90.00
_cell.angle_gamma   90.00
#
_symmetry.space_group_name_H-M   'P 1'
#
loop_
_entity.id
_entity.type
_entity.pdbx_description
1 polymer ?
#
loop_
_entity_poly.entity_id
_entity_poly.type
_entity_poly.pdbx_seq_one_letter_code
_entity_poly.pdbx_strand_id
1 'polypeptide(L)'
;MNDQPRGLPQRLRSYYLQLFGAALAYILFAVIMLQAIEATREYPTERNSLAAIILYVIGLVFFVIYVNVLWLRRKYPINWAICTTIAVALGLGNAFLLIAQDPTTLVHVLEVIAMMCIFGSMGSWQPRRLSPVWYAVIMSVGVALLMGIALVLAYFISKGKADILLYLVHGLLTVAMCPLMIFQVLVFNGLIWGVRPIMDIPLCSVILLMDFLAGYTFVDADDEIAHAFEVLSESNLHMMGRMLKM
;
A
#
# COMPACT_ATOMS: atom_id res chain seq x y z
N MET A 1 -37.17 17.51 4.72
CA MET A 1 -36.41 18.04 3.56
C MET A 1 -35.13 17.23 3.44
N ASN A 2 -35.02 16.42 2.38
CA ASN A 2 -33.83 15.63 2.06
C ASN A 2 -32.86 16.56 1.32
N ASP A 3 -32.02 17.28 2.05
CA ASP A 3 -30.89 17.94 1.42
C ASP A 3 -29.97 16.84 0.89
N GLN A 4 -29.91 16.72 -0.44
CA GLN A 4 -28.88 15.90 -1.10
C GLN A 4 -27.52 16.39 -0.60
N PRO A 5 -26.61 15.50 -0.16
CA PRO A 5 -25.31 15.93 0.33
C PRO A 5 -24.58 16.70 -0.78
N ARG A 6 -24.40 18.00 -0.56
CA ARG A 6 -23.70 18.89 -1.50
C ARG A 6 -22.25 18.40 -1.67
N GLY A 7 -21.80 18.26 -2.92
CA GLY A 7 -20.45 17.79 -3.24
C GLY A 7 -20.36 16.31 -3.65
N LEU A 8 -21.47 15.58 -3.69
CA LEU A 8 -21.46 14.21 -4.21
C LEU A 8 -21.43 14.18 -5.74
N PRO A 9 -20.60 13.31 -6.34
CA PRO A 9 -20.58 13.11 -7.79
C PRO A 9 -21.94 12.61 -8.27
N GLN A 10 -22.53 13.33 -9.22
CA GLN A 10 -23.85 13.01 -9.79
C GLN A 10 -23.82 11.78 -10.72
N ARG A 11 -22.62 11.30 -11.08
CA ARG A 11 -22.39 10.16 -11.99
C ARG A 11 -21.27 9.27 -11.46
N LEU A 12 -21.41 7.94 -11.62
CA LEU A 12 -20.43 6.93 -11.21
C LEU A 12 -19.01 7.23 -11.74
N ARG A 13 -18.90 7.69 -13.00
CA ARG A 13 -17.63 8.09 -13.60
C ARG A 13 -16.96 9.26 -12.87
N SER A 14 -17.74 10.24 -12.43
CA SER A 14 -17.21 11.40 -11.69
C SER A 14 -16.72 11.00 -10.30
N TYR A 15 -17.35 10.00 -9.69
CA TYR A 15 -16.92 9.45 -8.40
C TYR A 15 -15.54 8.82 -8.51
N TYR A 16 -15.36 7.90 -9.45
CA TYR A 16 -14.07 7.22 -9.63
C TYR A 16 -12.94 8.18 -10.02
N LEU A 17 -13.23 9.16 -10.88
CA LEU A 17 -12.24 10.19 -11.25
C LEU A 17 -11.81 11.04 -10.05
N GLN A 18 -12.74 11.41 -9.17
CA GLN A 18 -12.41 12.18 -7.97
C GLN A 18 -11.65 11.33 -6.94
N LEU A 19 -12.07 10.08 -6.73
CA LEU A 19 -11.44 9.16 -5.80
C LEU A 19 -10.00 8.84 -6.22
N PHE A 20 -9.82 8.31 -7.42
CA PHE A 20 -8.49 7.94 -7.91
C PHE A 20 -7.64 9.16 -8.24
N GLY A 21 -8.25 10.27 -8.68
CA GLY A 21 -7.54 11.54 -8.89
C GLY A 21 -7.00 12.13 -7.58
N ALA A 22 -7.79 12.13 -6.51
CA ALA A 22 -7.34 12.58 -5.19
C ALA A 22 -6.28 11.64 -4.60
N ALA A 23 -6.47 10.32 -4.70
CA ALA A 23 -5.48 9.34 -4.26
C ALA A 23 -4.15 9.52 -5.02
N LEU A 24 -4.21 9.68 -6.34
CA LEU A 24 -3.03 9.94 -7.17
C LEU A 24 -2.32 11.24 -6.75
N ALA A 25 -3.07 12.32 -6.47
CA ALA A 25 -2.48 13.56 -6.00
C ALA A 25 -1.73 13.40 -4.66
N TYR A 26 -2.29 12.63 -3.73
CA TYR A 26 -1.63 12.33 -2.46
C TYR A 26 -0.40 11.42 -2.63
N ILE A 27 -0.48 10.41 -3.49
CA ILE A 27 0.64 9.51 -3.80
C ILE A 27 1.78 10.32 -4.47
N LEU A 28 1.45 11.14 -5.47
CA LEU A 28 2.43 12.01 -6.12
C LEU A 28 3.07 12.99 -5.13
N PHE A 29 2.29 13.57 -4.22
CA PHE A 29 2.84 14.41 -3.16
C PHE A 29 3.84 13.62 -2.29
N ALA A 30 3.50 12.42 -1.85
CA ALA A 30 4.39 11.59 -1.06
C ALA A 30 5.69 11.26 -1.80
N VAL A 31 5.61 10.88 -3.09
CA VAL A 31 6.78 10.60 -3.94
C VAL A 31 7.63 11.85 -4.17
N ILE A 32 7.02 13.01 -4.42
CA ILE A 32 7.76 14.28 -4.55
C ILE A 32 8.47 14.63 -3.25
N MET A 33 7.81 14.48 -2.10
CA MET A 33 8.42 14.76 -0.80
C MET A 33 9.60 13.82 -0.50
N LEU A 34 9.47 12.54 -0.88
CA LEU A 34 10.54 11.55 -0.79
C LEU A 34 11.80 12.02 -1.54
N GLN A 35 11.65 12.37 -2.83
CA GLN A 35 12.75 12.88 -3.66
C GLN A 35 13.28 14.24 -3.19
N ALA A 36 12.40 15.14 -2.72
CA ALA A 36 12.79 16.45 -2.24
C ALA A 36 13.63 16.36 -0.96
N ILE A 37 13.25 15.47 -0.03
CA ILE A 37 13.99 15.27 1.22
C ILE A 37 15.36 14.68 0.92
N GLU A 38 15.45 13.69 0.03
CA GLU A 38 16.71 13.13 -0.46
C GLU A 38 17.63 14.22 -1.03
N ALA A 39 17.13 15.05 -1.95
CA ALA A 39 17.91 16.10 -2.62
C ALA A 39 18.43 17.18 -1.66
N THR A 40 17.81 17.37 -0.49
CA THR A 40 18.19 18.41 0.47
C THR A 40 19.21 17.96 1.52
N ARG A 41 19.51 16.66 1.65
CA ARG A 41 20.42 16.15 2.68
C ARG A 41 21.81 15.88 2.12
N GLU A 42 22.79 16.63 2.62
CA GLU A 42 24.22 16.43 2.31
C GLU A 42 24.80 15.13 2.90
N TYR A 43 24.14 14.53 3.90
CA TYR A 43 24.57 13.26 4.53
C TYR A 43 23.36 12.31 4.75
N PRO A 44 23.22 11.22 3.98
CA PRO A 44 22.09 10.30 4.07
C PRO A 44 22.13 9.34 5.28
N THR A 45 23.13 9.44 6.15
CA THR A 45 23.46 8.41 7.15
C THR A 45 22.55 8.37 8.38
N GLU A 46 21.78 9.42 8.68
CA GLU A 46 20.78 9.38 9.76
C GLU A 46 19.42 8.93 9.22
N ARG A 47 19.26 7.62 9.04
CA ARG A 47 17.95 6.96 8.95
C ARG A 47 17.24 7.14 10.30
N ASN A 48 15.94 7.42 10.29
CA ASN A 48 15.10 7.61 11.48
C ASN A 48 15.37 8.88 12.30
N SER A 49 14.96 10.04 11.78
CA SER A 49 14.76 11.19 12.67
C SER A 49 13.55 10.92 13.58
N LEU A 50 13.70 11.15 14.88
CA LEU A 50 12.60 11.03 15.86
C LEU A 50 11.37 11.86 15.44
N ALA A 51 11.59 12.97 14.74
CA ALA A 51 10.55 13.79 14.13
C ALA A 51 9.72 13.02 13.08
N ALA A 52 10.34 12.19 12.23
CA ALA A 52 9.65 11.37 11.23
C ALA A 52 8.68 10.37 11.87
N ILE A 53 9.16 9.66 12.89
CA ILE A 53 8.36 8.68 13.64
C ILE A 53 7.18 9.38 14.31
N ILE A 54 7.41 10.51 14.99
CA ILE A 54 6.35 11.28 15.64
C ILE A 54 5.31 11.72 14.61
N LEU A 55 5.74 12.25 13.47
CA LEU A 55 4.86 12.81 12.46
C LEU A 55 4.02 11.70 11.79
N TYR A 56 4.61 10.53 11.54
CA TYR A 56 3.91 9.35 11.04
C TYR A 56 2.89 8.79 12.07
N VAL A 57 3.30 8.62 13.33
CA VAL A 57 2.44 8.11 14.41
C VAL A 57 1.28 9.07 14.69
N ILE A 58 1.54 10.38 14.72
CA ILE A 58 0.49 11.40 14.87
C ILE A 58 -0.50 11.32 13.71
N GLY A 59 -0.01 11.18 12.47
CA GLY A 59 -0.85 10.98 11.29
C GLY A 59 -1.77 9.76 11.42
N LEU A 60 -1.22 8.62 11.87
CA LEU A 60 -1.99 7.40 12.13
C LEU A 60 -3.02 7.57 13.25
N VAL A 61 -2.65 8.21 14.36
CA VAL A 61 -3.57 8.46 15.47
C VAL A 61 -4.73 9.36 15.01
N PHE A 62 -4.44 10.43 14.27
CA PHE A 62 -5.49 11.28 13.70
C PHE A 62 -6.37 10.52 12.72
N PHE A 63 -5.80 9.64 11.90
CA PHE A 63 -6.57 8.78 11.01
C PHE A 63 -7.54 7.87 11.77
N VAL A 64 -7.05 7.17 12.80
CA VAL A 64 -7.88 6.28 13.62
C VAL A 64 -9.02 7.06 14.29
N ILE A 65 -8.72 8.23 14.87
CA ILE A 65 -9.75 9.09 15.46
C ILE A 65 -10.76 9.52 14.37
N TYR A 66 -10.27 9.98 13.22
CA TYR A 66 -11.11 10.48 12.13
C TYR A 66 -12.07 9.43 11.58
N VAL A 67 -11.60 8.19 11.38
CA VAL A 67 -12.44 7.07 10.90
C VAL A 67 -13.61 6.78 11.85
N ASN A 68 -13.39 6.91 13.16
CA ASN A 68 -14.38 6.64 14.19
C ASN A 68 -15.36 7.81 14.41
N VAL A 69 -14.98 9.06 14.10
CA VAL A 69 -15.82 10.24 14.30
C VAL A 69 -16.73 10.48 13.09
N LEU A 70 -17.86 9.75 13.05
CA LEU A 70 -18.84 9.79 11.95
C LEU A 70 -19.36 11.20 11.59
N TRP A 71 -19.49 12.09 12.57
CA TRP A 71 -20.02 13.43 12.37
C TRP A 71 -19.07 14.32 11.57
N LEU A 72 -17.77 14.19 11.79
CA LEU A 72 -16.74 15.01 11.14
C LEU A 72 -16.63 14.67 9.65
N ARG A 73 -16.84 13.40 9.30
CA ARG A 73 -16.86 12.88 7.92
C ARG A 73 -17.97 13.47 7.06
N ARG A 74 -19.09 13.89 7.68
CA ARG A 74 -20.25 14.46 6.97
C ARG A 74 -20.14 15.96 6.73
N LYS A 75 -19.13 16.64 7.29
CA LYS A 75 -18.97 18.09 7.17
C LYS A 75 -18.06 18.44 5.99
N TYR A 76 -18.66 18.80 4.87
CA TYR A 76 -17.95 19.45 3.77
C TYR A 76 -17.74 20.96 4.07
N PRO A 77 -16.56 21.55 3.83
CA PRO A 77 -15.32 20.98 3.27
C PRO A 77 -14.30 20.48 4.32
N ILE A 78 -14.68 20.44 5.60
CA ILE A 78 -13.78 20.11 6.72
C ILE A 78 -13.19 18.71 6.58
N ASN A 79 -13.95 17.74 6.08
CA ASN A 79 -13.48 16.38 5.79
C ASN A 79 -12.27 16.35 4.85
N TRP A 80 -12.28 17.14 3.77
CA TRP A 80 -11.15 17.25 2.84
C TRP A 80 -9.91 17.87 3.47
N ALA A 81 -10.08 18.91 4.29
CA ALA A 81 -8.96 19.53 4.98
C ALA A 81 -8.28 18.54 5.93
N ILE A 82 -9.06 17.81 6.74
CA ILE A 82 -8.53 16.84 7.70
C ILE A 82 -7.83 15.67 6.98
N CYS A 83 -8.47 15.09 5.96
CA CYS A 83 -7.85 14.04 5.16
C CYS A 83 -6.55 14.50 4.48
N THR A 84 -6.49 15.74 4.00
CA THR A 84 -5.27 16.30 3.42
C THR A 84 -4.18 16.48 4.49
N THR A 85 -4.51 16.94 5.70
CA THR A 85 -3.55 17.03 6.81
C THR A 85 -3.02 15.65 7.19
N ILE A 86 -3.88 14.62 7.25
CA ILE A 86 -3.47 13.24 7.50
C ILE A 86 -2.55 12.74 6.37
N ALA A 87 -2.92 12.95 5.10
CA ALA A 87 -2.13 12.55 3.95
C ALA A 87 -0.74 13.20 3.94
N VAL A 88 -0.68 14.51 4.22
CA VAL A 88 0.59 15.25 4.34
C VAL A 88 1.42 14.71 5.49
N ALA A 89 0.80 14.45 6.65
CA ALA A 89 1.53 13.91 7.80
C ALA A 89 2.12 12.51 7.49
N LEU A 90 1.32 11.61 6.93
CA LEU A 90 1.78 10.28 6.57
C LEU A 90 2.84 10.31 5.48
N GLY A 91 2.65 11.13 4.43
CA GLY A 91 3.59 11.26 3.33
C GLY A 91 4.94 11.84 3.77
N LEU A 92 4.93 12.90 4.58
CA LEU A 92 6.16 13.48 5.14
C LEU A 92 6.83 12.52 6.12
N GLY A 93 6.07 11.91 7.01
CA GLY A 93 6.58 10.93 7.96
C GLY A 93 7.28 9.78 7.24
N ASN A 94 6.67 9.25 6.19
CA ASN A 94 7.26 8.19 5.38
C ASN A 94 8.53 8.64 4.65
N ALA A 95 8.49 9.83 4.03
CA ALA A 95 9.64 10.38 3.31
C ALA A 95 10.86 10.60 4.22
N PHE A 96 10.67 11.01 5.47
CA PHE A 96 11.74 11.12 6.46
C PHE A 96 12.13 9.78 7.12
N LEU A 97 11.41 8.69 6.90
CA LEU A 97 11.81 7.35 7.37
C LEU A 97 12.69 6.65 6.32
N LEU A 98 12.36 6.79 5.03
CA LEU A 98 12.95 6.05 3.91
C LEU A 98 14.11 6.80 3.20
N ILE A 99 14.92 7.53 3.97
CA ILE A 99 15.90 8.53 3.47
C ILE A 99 17.00 7.93 2.57
N ALA A 100 17.26 6.63 2.64
CA ALA A 100 18.21 5.95 1.75
C ALA A 100 17.47 5.49 0.49
N GLN A 101 17.43 6.34 -0.53
CA GLN A 101 16.79 6.05 -1.79
C GLN A 101 17.83 5.53 -2.78
N ASP A 102 17.62 4.33 -3.31
CA ASP A 102 18.41 3.83 -4.42
C ASP A 102 17.90 4.39 -5.76
N PRO A 103 18.73 4.45 -6.82
CA PRO A 103 18.29 4.90 -8.15
C PRO A 103 17.14 4.06 -8.74
N THR A 104 16.87 2.87 -8.19
CA THR A 104 15.73 1.99 -8.53
C THR A 104 14.42 2.40 -7.88
N THR A 105 14.40 3.42 -7.01
CA THR A 105 13.19 3.86 -6.28
C THR A 105 11.99 4.10 -7.19
N LEU A 106 12.19 4.75 -8.35
CA LEU A 106 11.08 5.02 -9.27
C LEU A 106 10.47 3.72 -9.84
N VAL A 107 11.28 2.67 -9.98
CA VAL A 107 10.83 1.35 -10.43
C VAL A 107 9.95 0.71 -9.36
N HIS A 108 10.35 0.76 -8.10
CA HIS A 108 9.56 0.25 -6.97
C HIS A 108 8.23 1.01 -6.79
N VAL A 109 8.25 2.34 -6.93
CA VAL A 109 7.03 3.16 -6.94
C VAL A 109 6.10 2.73 -8.08
N LEU A 110 6.64 2.53 -9.28
CA LEU A 110 5.85 2.09 -10.43
C LEU A 110 5.30 0.68 -10.25
N GLU A 111 6.07 -0.23 -9.65
CA GLU A 111 5.67 -1.59 -9.33
C GLU A 111 4.44 -1.60 -8.40
N VAL A 112 4.49 -0.85 -7.29
CA VAL A 112 3.37 -0.76 -6.34
C VAL A 112 2.15 -0.13 -7.00
N ILE A 113 2.31 0.95 -7.77
CA ILE A 113 1.20 1.56 -8.51
C ILE A 113 0.61 0.59 -9.53
N ALA A 114 1.43 -0.17 -10.24
CA ALA A 114 0.98 -1.16 -11.21
C ALA A 114 0.18 -2.27 -10.51
N MET A 115 0.66 -2.81 -9.39
CA MET A 115 -0.05 -3.79 -8.57
C MET A 115 -1.40 -3.25 -8.09
N MET A 116 -1.43 -2.03 -7.53
CA MET A 116 -2.67 -1.39 -7.09
C MET A 116 -3.66 -1.21 -8.23
N CYS A 117 -3.20 -0.80 -9.42
CA CYS A 117 -4.05 -0.65 -10.60
C CYS A 117 -4.61 -2.00 -11.09
N ILE A 118 -3.76 -3.03 -11.19
CA ILE A 118 -4.15 -4.37 -11.64
C ILE A 118 -5.18 -4.96 -10.68
N PHE A 119 -4.87 -5.03 -9.38
CA PHE A 119 -5.78 -5.62 -8.40
C PHE A 119 -7.04 -4.77 -8.17
N GLY A 120 -6.91 -3.45 -8.23
CA GLY A 120 -8.06 -2.55 -8.19
C GLY A 120 -9.00 -2.76 -9.38
N SER A 121 -8.45 -2.93 -10.59
CA SER A 121 -9.24 -3.22 -11.79
C SER A 121 -9.94 -4.58 -11.69
N MET A 122 -9.27 -5.61 -11.15
CA MET A 122 -9.86 -6.92 -10.88
C MET A 122 -11.04 -6.78 -9.90
N GLY A 123 -10.89 -6.02 -8.81
CA GLY A 123 -11.98 -5.76 -7.87
C GLY A 123 -13.22 -5.10 -8.51
N SER A 124 -13.02 -4.28 -9.55
CA SER A 124 -14.13 -3.64 -10.28
C SER A 124 -14.90 -4.60 -11.21
N TRP A 125 -14.32 -5.74 -11.57
CA TRP A 125 -14.86 -6.72 -12.51
C TRP A 125 -15.68 -7.84 -11.86
N GLN A 126 -16.14 -7.66 -10.62
CA GLN A 126 -16.87 -8.67 -9.89
C GLN A 126 -18.06 -9.23 -10.72
N PRO A 127 -18.14 -10.56 -10.96
CA PRO A 127 -19.27 -11.18 -11.62
C PRO A 127 -20.54 -11.08 -10.77
N ARG A 128 -21.68 -10.74 -11.40
CA ARG A 128 -22.98 -10.59 -10.71
C ARG A 128 -23.47 -11.82 -9.95
N ARG A 129 -23.00 -13.01 -10.32
CA ARG A 129 -23.47 -14.30 -9.78
C ARG A 129 -22.60 -14.85 -8.65
N LEU A 130 -21.48 -14.18 -8.34
CA LEU A 130 -20.52 -14.68 -7.37
C LEU A 130 -20.47 -13.74 -6.16
N SER A 131 -20.47 -14.30 -4.95
CA SER A 131 -20.40 -13.46 -3.75
C SER A 131 -19.07 -12.69 -3.74
N PRO A 132 -19.03 -11.44 -3.24
CA PRO A 132 -17.83 -10.63 -3.20
C PRO A 132 -16.66 -11.32 -2.48
N VAL A 133 -16.96 -12.02 -1.37
CA VAL A 133 -15.95 -12.73 -0.57
C VAL A 133 -15.37 -13.91 -1.35
N TRP A 134 -16.22 -14.77 -1.93
CA TRP A 134 -15.76 -15.87 -2.78
C TRP A 134 -14.96 -15.37 -3.99
N TYR A 135 -15.32 -14.20 -4.55
CA TYR A 135 -14.58 -13.61 -5.67
C TYR A 135 -13.16 -13.24 -5.26
N ALA A 136 -13.02 -12.51 -4.14
CA ALA A 136 -11.72 -12.14 -3.61
C ALA A 136 -10.85 -13.38 -3.33
N VAL A 137 -11.42 -14.39 -2.66
CA VAL A 137 -10.69 -15.64 -2.35
C VAL A 137 -10.21 -16.35 -3.62
N ILE A 138 -11.08 -16.53 -4.62
CA ILE A 138 -10.71 -17.19 -5.89
C ILE A 138 -9.59 -16.44 -6.60
N MET A 139 -9.69 -15.10 -6.67
CA MET A 139 -8.67 -14.28 -7.33
C MET A 139 -7.34 -14.32 -6.57
N SER A 140 -7.36 -14.27 -5.24
CA SER A 140 -6.15 -14.38 -4.41
C SER A 140 -5.48 -15.74 -4.53
N VAL A 141 -6.25 -16.83 -4.55
CA VAL A 141 -5.71 -18.18 -4.80
C VAL A 141 -5.13 -18.27 -6.20
N GLY A 142 -5.78 -17.67 -7.21
CA GLY A 142 -5.27 -17.59 -8.57
C GLY A 142 -3.93 -16.85 -8.66
N VAL A 143 -3.80 -15.69 -8.01
CA VAL A 143 -2.56 -14.93 -7.96
C VAL A 143 -1.45 -15.69 -7.22
N ALA A 144 -1.77 -16.34 -6.10
CA ALA A 144 -0.80 -17.17 -5.37
C ALA A 144 -0.28 -18.33 -6.22
N LEU A 145 -1.18 -19.00 -6.97
CA LEU A 145 -0.80 -20.08 -7.87
C LEU A 145 0.08 -19.59 -9.03
N LEU A 146 -0.28 -18.46 -9.66
CA LEU A 146 0.53 -17.85 -10.72
C LEU A 146 1.91 -17.44 -10.21
N MET A 147 1.98 -16.87 -9.00
CA MET A 147 3.27 -16.50 -8.39
C MET A 147 4.12 -17.72 -8.07
N GLY A 148 3.52 -18.80 -7.57
CA GLY A 148 4.21 -20.07 -7.34
C GLY A 148 4.79 -20.66 -8.64
N ILE A 149 4.01 -20.65 -9.73
CA ILE A 149 4.49 -21.09 -11.04
C ILE A 149 5.65 -20.19 -11.53
N ALA A 150 5.52 -18.87 -11.38
CA ALA A 150 6.55 -17.92 -11.78
C ALA A 150 7.86 -18.15 -11.01
N LEU A 151 7.79 -18.39 -9.70
CA LEU A 151 8.95 -18.72 -8.86
C LEU A 151 9.63 -20.01 -9.28
N VAL A 152 8.87 -21.07 -9.51
CA VAL A 152 9.40 -22.37 -9.97
C VAL A 152 10.06 -22.21 -11.34
N LEU A 153 9.44 -21.47 -12.26
CA LEU A 153 9.98 -21.22 -13.58
C LEU A 153 11.28 -20.40 -13.50
N ALA A 154 11.32 -19.35 -12.67
CA ALA A 154 12.51 -18.55 -12.42
C ALA A 154 13.66 -19.39 -11.84
N TYR A 155 13.35 -20.30 -10.92
CA TYR A 155 14.32 -21.25 -10.36
C TYR A 155 14.96 -22.12 -11.46
N PHE A 156 14.14 -22.74 -12.30
CA PHE A 156 14.63 -23.63 -13.37
C PHE A 156 15.38 -22.88 -14.47
N ILE A 157 14.90 -21.70 -14.89
CA ILE A 157 15.54 -20.88 -15.94
C ILE A 157 16.88 -20.35 -15.45
N SER A 158 16.94 -19.87 -14.21
CA SER A 158 18.15 -19.25 -13.67
C SER A 158 19.24 -20.26 -13.26
N LYS A 159 18.96 -21.58 -13.35
CA LYS A 159 19.89 -22.65 -12.94
C LYS A 159 20.46 -22.42 -11.53
N GLY A 160 19.62 -21.91 -10.61
CA GLY A 160 20.02 -21.61 -9.24
C GLY A 160 20.91 -20.37 -9.04
N LYS A 161 21.09 -19.50 -10.04
CA LYS A 161 21.83 -18.24 -9.92
C LYS A 161 20.97 -17.02 -9.61
N ALA A 162 19.65 -17.16 -9.61
CA ALA A 162 18.74 -16.08 -9.28
C ALA A 162 18.62 -15.97 -7.76
N ASP A 163 18.50 -14.75 -7.27
CA ASP A 163 18.11 -14.43 -5.90
C ASP A 163 16.63 -14.81 -5.71
N ILE A 164 16.38 -16.12 -5.67
CA ILE A 164 15.05 -16.74 -5.50
C ILE A 164 14.35 -16.16 -4.27
N LEU A 165 15.14 -15.78 -3.28
CA LEU A 165 14.68 -15.25 -2.02
C LEU A 165 14.14 -13.81 -2.17
N LEU A 166 14.77 -12.97 -3.00
CA LEU A 166 14.23 -11.65 -3.37
C LEU A 166 12.91 -11.80 -4.14
N TYR A 167 12.86 -12.70 -5.12
CA TYR A 167 11.61 -12.99 -5.85
C TYR A 167 10.50 -13.53 -4.94
N LEU A 168 10.86 -14.28 -3.90
CA LEU A 168 9.92 -14.79 -2.90
C LEU A 168 9.32 -13.65 -2.08
N VAL A 169 10.13 -12.68 -1.66
CA VAL A 169 9.70 -11.50 -0.90
C VAL A 169 8.73 -10.64 -1.72
N HIS A 170 9.05 -10.32 -2.98
CA HIS A 170 8.11 -9.66 -3.89
C HIS A 170 6.84 -10.48 -4.13
N GLY A 171 6.98 -11.80 -4.25
CA GLY A 171 5.86 -12.72 -4.38
C GLY A 171 4.92 -12.68 -3.18
N LEU A 172 5.47 -12.61 -1.97
CA LEU A 172 4.70 -12.49 -0.73
C LEU A 172 3.90 -11.18 -0.71
N LEU A 173 4.53 -10.06 -1.06
CA LEU A 173 3.85 -8.77 -1.17
C LEU A 173 2.69 -8.85 -2.17
N THR A 174 2.94 -9.40 -3.36
CA THR A 174 1.95 -9.54 -4.43
C THR A 174 0.73 -10.35 -3.96
N VAL A 175 0.99 -11.47 -3.26
CA VAL A 175 -0.06 -12.34 -2.71
C VAL A 175 -0.83 -11.67 -1.57
N ALA A 176 -0.16 -10.88 -0.73
CA ALA A 176 -0.80 -10.15 0.37
C ALA A 176 -1.63 -8.94 -0.12
N MET A 177 -1.12 -8.20 -1.10
CA MET A 177 -1.78 -7.02 -1.68
C MET A 177 -3.02 -7.38 -2.48
N CYS A 178 -3.03 -8.54 -3.16
CA CYS A 178 -4.15 -8.98 -3.99
C CYS A 178 -5.51 -9.01 -3.24
N PRO A 179 -5.69 -9.77 -2.14
CA PRO A 179 -6.95 -9.79 -1.41
C PRO A 179 -7.30 -8.41 -0.82
N LEU A 180 -6.32 -7.66 -0.32
CA LEU A 180 -6.53 -6.34 0.28
C LEU A 180 -7.11 -5.37 -0.73
N MET A 181 -6.47 -5.22 -1.89
CA MET A 181 -6.90 -4.29 -2.95
C MET A 181 -8.25 -4.68 -3.55
N ILE A 182 -8.48 -5.97 -3.80
CA ILE A 182 -9.77 -6.46 -4.32
C ILE A 182 -10.87 -6.18 -3.29
N PHE A 183 -10.66 -6.55 -2.03
CA PHE A 183 -11.62 -6.32 -0.96
C PHE A 183 -11.94 -4.84 -0.80
N GLN A 184 -10.93 -3.98 -0.84
CA GLN A 184 -11.09 -2.54 -0.73
C GLN A 184 -11.97 -1.94 -1.85
N VAL A 185 -11.75 -2.34 -3.10
CA VAL A 185 -12.59 -1.89 -4.22
C VAL A 185 -14.02 -2.40 -4.10
N LEU A 186 -14.22 -3.63 -3.61
CA LEU A 186 -15.54 -4.18 -3.32
C LEU A 186 -16.26 -3.38 -2.22
N VAL A 187 -15.53 -2.94 -1.18
CA VAL A 187 -16.02 -2.06 -0.10
C VAL A 187 -16.39 -0.69 -0.65
N PHE A 188 -15.53 -0.07 -1.47
CA PHE A 188 -15.82 1.24 -2.08
C PHE A 188 -17.09 1.22 -2.92
N ASN A 189 -17.33 0.10 -3.61
CA ASN A 189 -18.52 -0.11 -4.42
C ASN A 189 -19.77 -0.51 -3.61
N GLY A 190 -19.64 -0.72 -2.29
CA GLY A 190 -20.75 -1.15 -1.43
C GLY A 190 -21.22 -2.59 -1.68
N LEU A 191 -20.44 -3.39 -2.42
CA LEU A 191 -20.84 -4.72 -2.89
C LEU A 191 -20.83 -5.76 -1.77
N ILE A 192 -20.01 -5.58 -0.74
CA ILE A 192 -19.84 -6.56 0.36
C ILE A 192 -21.08 -6.67 1.25
N TRP A 193 -21.69 -5.53 1.62
CA TRP A 193 -22.82 -5.49 2.54
C TRP A 193 -24.14 -5.11 1.86
N GLY A 194 -24.16 -4.98 0.53
CA GLY A 194 -25.32 -4.48 -0.22
C GLY A 194 -25.73 -3.05 0.19
N VAL A 195 -24.80 -2.31 0.79
CA VAL A 195 -25.01 -0.93 1.24
C VAL A 195 -24.71 0.01 0.08
N ARG A 196 -25.28 1.22 0.11
CA ARG A 196 -24.90 2.27 -0.84
C ARG A 196 -23.37 2.46 -0.82
N PRO A 197 -22.75 2.76 -1.97
CA PRO A 197 -21.31 3.03 -2.06
C PRO A 197 -20.86 3.99 -0.97
N ILE A 198 -19.69 3.75 -0.40
CA ILE A 198 -19.10 4.64 0.61
C ILE A 198 -18.68 5.91 -0.12
N MET A 199 -19.57 6.89 -0.15
CA MET A 199 -19.37 8.16 -0.83
C MET A 199 -18.42 9.12 -0.08
N ASP A 200 -17.59 8.61 0.82
CA ASP A 200 -16.58 9.37 1.57
C ASP A 200 -15.26 9.37 0.79
N ILE A 201 -15.29 10.05 -0.36
CA ILE A 201 -14.15 10.20 -1.28
C ILE A 201 -12.84 10.57 -0.56
N PRO A 202 -12.80 11.61 0.32
CA PRO A 202 -11.54 12.01 0.95
C PRO A 202 -10.99 10.97 1.92
N LEU A 203 -11.84 10.16 2.57
CA LEU A 203 -11.36 9.06 3.40
C LEU A 203 -10.79 7.93 2.55
N CYS A 204 -11.53 7.52 1.51
CA CYS A 204 -11.13 6.43 0.63
C CYS A 204 -9.81 6.75 -0.11
N SER A 205 -9.55 8.01 -0.47
CA SER A 205 -8.27 8.42 -1.08
C SER A 205 -7.10 8.35 -0.11
N VAL A 206 -7.31 8.66 1.18
CA VAL A 206 -6.28 8.49 2.23
C VAL A 206 -6.00 7.01 2.49
N ILE A 207 -7.02 6.13 2.45
CA ILE A 207 -6.81 4.69 2.59
C ILE A 207 -5.94 4.17 1.43
N LEU A 208 -6.23 4.58 0.19
CA LEU A 208 -5.39 4.22 -0.96
C LEU A 208 -3.95 4.74 -0.83
N LEU A 209 -3.75 5.94 -0.25
CA LEU A 209 -2.41 6.43 0.07
C LEU A 209 -1.72 5.51 1.09
N MET A 210 -2.43 5.09 2.15
CA MET A 210 -1.85 4.18 3.16
C MET A 210 -1.42 2.85 2.54
N ASP A 211 -2.24 2.26 1.67
CA ASP A 211 -1.88 1.02 0.96
C ASP A 211 -0.64 1.23 0.09
N PHE A 212 -0.56 2.37 -0.61
CA PHE A 212 0.62 2.72 -1.39
C PHE A 212 1.86 2.86 -0.50
N LEU A 213 1.79 3.60 0.61
CA LEU A 213 2.91 3.80 1.53
C LEU A 213 3.36 2.47 2.13
N ALA A 214 2.43 1.61 2.56
CA ALA A 214 2.74 0.28 3.10
C ALA A 214 3.39 -0.63 2.06
N GLY A 215 2.85 -0.66 0.84
CA GLY A 215 3.44 -1.41 -0.27
C GLY A 215 4.84 -0.92 -0.61
N TYR A 216 5.00 0.39 -0.72
CA TYR A 216 6.28 1.01 -1.00
C TYR A 216 7.32 0.74 0.10
N THR A 217 6.96 0.87 1.38
CA THR A 217 7.86 0.53 2.50
C THR A 217 8.27 -0.94 2.52
N PHE A 218 7.39 -1.84 2.07
CA PHE A 218 7.71 -3.26 2.00
C PHE A 218 8.70 -3.55 0.87
N VAL A 219 8.48 -2.95 -0.30
CA VAL A 219 9.41 -3.08 -1.44
C VAL A 219 10.75 -2.43 -1.11
N ASP A 220 10.78 -1.27 -0.47
CA ASP A 220 12.04 -0.62 -0.05
C ASP A 220 12.86 -1.45 0.97
N ALA A 221 12.18 -2.33 1.71
CA ALA A 221 12.80 -3.21 2.70
C ALA A 221 13.02 -4.64 2.19
N ASP A 222 12.84 -4.90 0.90
CA ASP A 222 12.88 -6.25 0.33
C ASP A 222 14.24 -6.95 0.55
N ASP A 223 15.35 -6.24 0.35
CA ASP A 223 16.71 -6.71 0.56
C ASP A 223 17.00 -7.00 2.04
N GLU A 224 16.51 -6.15 2.96
CA GLU A 224 16.66 -6.36 4.40
C GLU A 224 15.85 -7.57 4.89
N ILE A 225 14.63 -7.72 4.39
CA ILE A 225 13.78 -8.87 4.65
C ILE A 225 14.44 -10.13 4.08
N ALA A 226 14.99 -10.03 2.87
CA ALA A 226 15.66 -11.13 2.22
C ALA A 226 16.88 -11.61 3.04
N HIS A 227 17.75 -10.68 3.41
CA HIS A 227 18.90 -10.97 4.26
C HIS A 227 18.48 -11.55 5.62
N ALA A 228 17.41 -11.04 6.24
CA ALA A 228 16.91 -11.59 7.50
C ALA A 228 16.48 -13.06 7.35
N PHE A 229 15.80 -13.43 6.26
CA PHE A 229 15.45 -14.82 5.98
C PHE A 229 16.68 -15.71 5.71
N GLU A 230 17.71 -15.19 5.05
CA GLU A 230 18.97 -15.92 4.85
C GLU A 230 19.70 -16.20 6.17
N VAL A 231 19.75 -15.22 7.08
CA VAL A 231 20.33 -15.40 8.42
C VAL A 231 19.52 -16.40 9.25
N LEU A 232 18.20 -16.38 9.12
CA LEU A 232 17.27 -17.28 9.82
C LEU A 232 17.18 -18.70 9.21
N SER A 233 17.86 -18.97 8.10
CA SER A 233 17.90 -20.32 7.53
C SER A 233 18.61 -21.29 8.48
N GLU A 234 18.05 -22.50 8.68
CA GLU A 234 18.53 -23.51 9.63
C GLU A 234 20.02 -23.84 9.48
N SER A 235 20.54 -23.75 8.25
CA SER A 235 21.97 -23.91 7.92
C SER A 235 22.84 -22.91 8.69
N ASN A 236 22.45 -21.63 8.67
CA ASN A 236 23.20 -20.54 9.28
C ASN A 236 22.99 -20.48 10.80
N LEU A 237 21.79 -20.76 11.28
CA LEU A 237 21.49 -20.90 12.71
C LEU A 237 22.29 -22.04 13.37
N HIS A 238 22.42 -23.19 12.70
CA HIS A 238 23.26 -24.29 13.19
C HIS A 238 24.76 -23.98 13.14
N MET A 239 25.21 -23.11 12.24
CA MET A 239 26.60 -22.66 12.14
C MET A 239 26.92 -21.60 13.21
N MET A 240 26.07 -20.60 13.40
CA MET A 240 26.17 -19.61 14.49
C MET A 240 26.10 -20.28 15.87
N GLY A 241 25.18 -21.24 16.06
CA GLY A 241 25.07 -21.99 17.31
C GLY A 241 26.29 -22.89 17.60
N ARG A 242 27.08 -23.25 16.58
CA ARG A 242 28.37 -23.94 16.76
C ARG A 242 29.51 -22.97 17.07
N MET A 243 29.53 -21.79 16.47
CA MET A 243 30.52 -20.76 16.78
C MET A 243 30.35 -20.13 18.17
N LEU A 244 29.12 -20.01 18.68
CA LEU A 244 28.84 -19.52 20.04
C LEU A 244 29.12 -20.55 21.15
N LYS A 245 29.37 -21.81 20.80
CA LYS A 245 29.73 -22.89 21.74
C LYS A 245 31.23 -23.19 21.79
N MET A 246 32.03 -22.55 20.92
CA MET A 246 33.49 -22.53 21.01
C MET A 246 33.93 -21.34 21.85
#